data_AF-A0A7J2JMD5-F1
#
_entry.id   AF-A0A7J2JMD5-F1
#
_cell.length_a   1.000
_cell.length_b   1.000
_cell.length_c   1.000
_cell.angle_alpha   90.00
_cell.angle_beta   90.00
_cell.angle_gamma   90.00
#
_symmetry.space_group_name_H-M   'P 1'
#
loop_
_entity.id
_entity.type
_entity.pdbx_description
1 polymer ?
#
loop_
_entity_poly.entity_id
_entity_poly.type
_entity_poly.pdbx_seq_one_letter_code
_entity_poly.pdbx_strand_id
1 'polypeptide(L)'
;MAKLIVDYKGVNDYGDIIQIRIWRVPKSEDFPEGVKYSLVYIHIEGESYKRILGYDKERGKGHHRHYFGKEESIRFESVEKLIEMFLEDVRRVEGILYGETEEDKS
;
A
#
# COMPACT_ATOMS: atom_id res chain seq x y z
N MET A 1 -16.00 -18.30 1.54
CA MET A 1 -15.55 -17.83 0.21
C MET A 1 -14.97 -16.43 0.34
N ALA A 2 -13.92 -16.08 -0.41
CA ALA A 2 -13.43 -14.71 -0.48
C ALA A 2 -14.30 -13.88 -1.44
N LYS A 3 -14.65 -12.65 -1.06
CA LYS A 3 -15.38 -11.69 -1.90
C LYS A 3 -14.55 -10.42 -2.04
N LEU A 4 -14.20 -10.06 -3.27
CA LEU A 4 -13.53 -8.78 -3.56
C LEU A 4 -14.53 -7.64 -3.28
N ILE A 5 -14.11 -6.68 -2.44
CA ILE A 5 -14.93 -5.54 -2.03
C ILE A 5 -14.35 -4.20 -2.47
N VAL A 6 -13.04 -4.14 -2.75
CA VAL A 6 -12.38 -2.98 -3.36
C VAL A 6 -11.40 -3.51 -4.40
N ASP A 7 -11.49 -3.00 -5.63
CA ASP A 7 -10.53 -3.22 -6.70
C ASP A 7 -10.27 -1.89 -7.40
N TYR A 8 -9.08 -1.36 -7.21
CA TYR A 8 -8.62 -0.13 -7.83
C TYR A 8 -7.21 -0.33 -8.37
N LYS A 9 -6.98 0.15 -9.58
CA LYS A 9 -5.66 0.28 -10.18
C LYS A 9 -5.61 1.61 -10.92
N GLY A 10 -4.61 2.42 -10.61
CA GLY A 10 -4.38 3.71 -11.24
C GLY A 10 -2.90 3.96 -11.46
N VAL A 11 -2.63 4.96 -12.29
CA VAL A 11 -1.30 5.52 -12.53
C VAL A 11 -1.37 6.98 -12.08
N ASN A 12 -0.41 7.45 -11.29
CA ASN A 12 -0.36 8.84 -10.85
C ASN A 12 0.31 9.73 -11.92
N ASP A 13 0.41 11.03 -11.65
CA ASP A 13 0.96 12.02 -12.59
C ASP A 13 2.45 11.80 -12.92
N TYR A 14 3.17 11.04 -12.09
CA TYR A 14 4.57 10.70 -12.29
C TYR A 14 4.77 9.39 -13.07
N GLY A 15 3.70 8.69 -13.43
CA GLY A 15 3.76 7.39 -14.11
C GLY A 15 3.84 6.19 -13.17
N ASP A 16 3.81 6.40 -11.85
CA ASP A 16 3.87 5.32 -10.86
C ASP A 16 2.50 4.63 -10.68
N ILE A 17 2.52 3.35 -10.32
CA ILE A 17 1.31 2.53 -10.19
C ILE A 17 0.85 2.48 -8.74
N ILE A 18 -0.45 2.75 -8.54
CA ILE A 18 -1.16 2.50 -7.30
C ILE A 18 -2.18 1.38 -7.54
N GLN A 19 -2.13 0.33 -6.72
CA GLN A 19 -3.15 -0.74 -6.76
C GLN A 19 -3.67 -1.04 -5.35
N ILE A 20 -4.99 -1.16 -5.21
CA ILE A 20 -5.70 -1.47 -3.97
C ILE A 20 -6.64 -2.62 -4.24
N ARG A 21 -6.42 -3.75 -3.57
CA ARG A 21 -7.32 -4.91 -3.60
C ARG A 21 -7.63 -5.35 -2.19
N ILE A 22 -8.93 -5.42 -1.88
CA ILE A 22 -9.41 -5.80 -0.54
C ILE A 22 -10.52 -6.83 -0.69
N TRP A 23 -10.41 -7.92 0.06
CA TRP A 23 -11.36 -9.01 0.09
C TRP A 23 -11.96 -9.18 1.48
N ARG A 24 -13.28 -9.38 1.55
CA ARG A 24 -13.92 -10.01 2.70
C ARG A 24 -13.67 -11.52 2.63
N VAL A 25 -13.15 -12.07 3.71
CA VAL A 25 -12.90 -13.51 3.86
C VAL A 25 -13.62 -14.02 5.12
N PRO A 26 -13.95 -15.32 5.21
CA PRO A 26 -14.44 -15.89 6.46
C PRO A 26 -13.44 -15.62 7.58
N LYS A 27 -13.95 -15.32 8.78
CA LYS A 27 -13.10 -15.15 9.95
C LYS A 27 -12.40 -16.47 10.27
N SER A 28 -11.12 -16.38 10.60
CA SER A 28 -10.26 -17.50 11.00
C SER A 28 -9.14 -16.97 11.89
N GLU A 29 -8.31 -17.86 12.45
CA GLU A 29 -7.11 -17.45 13.19
C GLU A 29 -6.18 -16.57 12.35
N ASP A 30 -6.02 -16.88 11.05
CA ASP A 30 -5.26 -16.06 10.10
C ASP A 30 -5.89 -14.68 9.82
N PHE A 31 -7.22 -14.57 9.92
CA PHE A 31 -7.99 -13.39 9.52
C PHE A 31 -9.10 -13.08 10.54
N PRO A 32 -8.75 -12.66 11.77
CA PRO A 32 -9.74 -12.44 12.83
C PRO A 32 -10.75 -11.33 12.47
N GLU A 33 -10.32 -10.35 11.66
CA GLU A 33 -11.15 -9.26 11.15
C GLU A 33 -11.99 -9.65 9.93
N GLY A 34 -11.74 -10.84 9.35
CA GLY A 34 -12.40 -11.30 8.13
C GLY A 34 -12.03 -10.46 6.90
N VAL A 35 -10.80 -9.95 6.86
CA VAL A 35 -10.29 -9.11 5.77
C VAL A 35 -8.92 -9.61 5.33
N LYS A 36 -8.76 -9.76 4.01
CA LYS A 36 -7.48 -9.92 3.31
C LYS A 36 -7.28 -8.69 2.43
N TYR A 37 -6.06 -8.19 2.28
CA TYR A 37 -5.79 -7.06 1.41
C TYR A 37 -4.38 -7.07 0.83
N SER A 38 -4.21 -6.34 -0.28
CA SER A 38 -2.95 -5.98 -0.91
C SER A 38 -3.11 -4.57 -1.49
N LEU A 39 -2.41 -3.60 -0.89
CA LEU A 39 -2.32 -2.22 -1.37
C LEU A 39 -0.86 -1.95 -1.68
N VAL A 40 -0.55 -1.46 -2.88
CA VAL A 40 0.83 -1.30 -3.34
C VAL A 40 1.02 0.01 -4.09
N TYR A 41 2.18 0.63 -3.87
CA TYR A 41 2.74 1.71 -4.68
C TYR A 41 4.00 1.19 -5.35
N ILE A 42 4.04 1.26 -6.68
CA ILE A 42 5.17 0.79 -7.49
C ILE A 42 5.73 2.00 -8.23
N HIS A 43 6.97 2.34 -7.90
CA HIS A 43 7.74 3.34 -8.60
C HIS A 43 8.27 2.78 -9.92
N ILE A 44 8.14 3.58 -10.97
CA ILE A 44 8.61 3.27 -12.32
C ILE A 44 9.71 4.26 -12.70
N GLU A 45 10.89 3.71 -12.97
CA GLU A 45 12.06 4.46 -13.44
C GLU A 45 12.60 3.80 -14.71
N GLY A 46 12.25 4.37 -15.87
CA GLY A 46 12.53 3.75 -17.16
C GLY A 46 11.85 2.37 -17.29
N GLU A 47 12.64 1.31 -17.44
CA GLU A 47 12.16 -0.08 -17.48
C GLU A 47 12.12 -0.76 -16.09
N SER A 48 12.53 -0.06 -15.04
CA SER A 48 12.60 -0.60 -13.67
C SER A 48 11.29 -0.39 -12.92
N TYR A 49 10.87 -1.42 -12.19
CA TYR A 49 9.67 -1.40 -11.35
C TYR A 49 10.05 -1.75 -9.92
N LYS A 50 9.80 -0.83 -8.99
CA LYS A 50 10.15 -1.03 -7.58
C LYS A 50 8.95 -0.80 -6.68
N ARG A 51 8.54 -1.83 -5.91
CA ARG A 51 7.55 -1.66 -4.85
C ARG A 51 8.17 -0.82 -3.73
N ILE A 52 7.76 0.43 -3.62
CA ILE A 52 8.25 1.36 -2.58
C ILE A 52 7.40 1.22 -1.31
N LEU A 53 6.09 1.07 -1.50
CA LEU A 53 5.13 0.88 -0.42
C LEU A 53 4.28 -0.36 -0.70
N GLY A 54 3.96 -1.12 0.34
CA GLY A 54 2.69 -1.81 0.29
C GLY A 54 2.24 -2.43 1.59
N TYR A 55 0.94 -2.52 1.73
CA TYR A 55 0.24 -3.08 2.86
C TYR A 55 -0.31 -4.42 2.44
N ASP A 56 0.05 -5.48 3.13
CA ASP A 56 -0.53 -6.80 2.89
C ASP A 56 -0.89 -7.51 4.19
N LYS A 57 -1.92 -8.35 4.08
CA LYS A 57 -2.34 -9.26 5.15
C LYS A 57 -2.46 -10.63 4.52
N GLU A 58 -1.45 -11.46 4.74
CA GLU A 58 -1.41 -12.85 4.30
C GLU A 58 -1.59 -13.82 5.49
N ARG A 59 -1.80 -15.11 5.18
CA ARG A 59 -1.92 -16.15 6.22
C ARG A 59 -0.65 -16.23 7.06
N GLY A 60 -0.80 -16.50 8.35
CA GLY A 60 0.34 -16.61 9.27
C GLY A 60 1.06 -15.29 9.59
N LYS A 61 0.61 -14.14 9.08
CA LYS A 61 1.18 -12.82 9.39
C LYS A 61 0.15 -11.86 9.99
N GLY A 62 0.61 -11.02 10.90
CA GLY A 62 -0.14 -9.85 11.35
C GLY A 62 -0.28 -8.80 10.26
N HIS A 63 -1.05 -7.75 10.55
CA HIS A 63 -1.12 -6.58 9.68
C HIS A 63 0.24 -5.89 9.62
N HIS A 64 0.78 -5.72 8.41
CA HIS A 64 2.07 -5.06 8.23
C HIS A 64 2.10 -4.22 6.96
N ARG A 65 3.07 -3.31 6.92
CA ARG A 65 3.44 -2.54 5.74
C ARG A 65 4.90 -2.80 5.39
N HIS A 66 5.19 -2.71 4.11
CA HIS A 66 6.53 -2.62 3.54
C HIS A 66 6.76 -1.18 3.15
N TYR A 67 7.76 -0.53 3.73
CA TYR A 67 8.10 0.87 3.48
C TYR A 67 9.59 0.95 3.11
N PHE A 68 9.91 1.25 1.85
CA PHE A 68 11.29 1.23 1.31
C PHE A 68 12.09 -0.02 1.68
N GLY A 69 11.45 -1.20 1.59
CA GLY A 69 12.08 -2.50 1.88
C GLY A 69 12.15 -2.86 3.36
N LYS A 70 11.59 -2.05 4.27
CA LYS A 70 11.45 -2.38 5.70
C LYS A 70 10.03 -2.86 6.00
N GLU A 71 9.92 -3.97 6.72
CA GLU A 71 8.64 -4.51 7.18
C GLU A 71 8.32 -3.98 8.59
N GLU A 72 7.14 -3.41 8.78
CA GLU A 72 6.67 -2.88 10.05
C GLU A 72 5.24 -3.33 10.34
N SER A 73 4.95 -3.70 11.58
CA SER A 73 3.58 -3.98 12.00
C SER A 73 2.74 -2.71 12.00
N ILE A 74 1.48 -2.82 11.57
CA ILE A 74 0.51 -1.73 11.64
C ILE A 74 -0.68 -2.13 12.51
N ARG A 75 -1.34 -1.13 13.08
CA ARG A 75 -2.63 -1.34 13.74
C ARG A 75 -3.74 -1.28 12.69
N PHE A 76 -4.47 -2.37 12.53
CA PHE A 76 -5.69 -2.38 11.72
C PHE A 76 -6.89 -1.93 12.57
N GLU A 77 -7.63 -0.95 12.07
CA GLU A 77 -8.85 -0.45 12.72
C GLU A 77 -10.09 -0.72 11.85
N SER A 78 -10.05 -0.27 10.60
CA SER A 78 -11.10 -0.53 9.62
C SER A 78 -10.52 -0.54 8.19
N VAL A 79 -11.33 -0.94 7.22
CA VAL A 79 -10.94 -0.91 5.80
C VAL A 79 -10.73 0.53 5.32
N GLU A 80 -11.58 1.45 5.77
CA GLU A 80 -11.51 2.88 5.45
C GLU A 80 -10.22 3.48 6.02
N LYS A 81 -9.91 3.21 7.30
CA LYS A 81 -8.67 3.68 7.95
C LYS A 81 -7.42 3.09 7.33
N LEU A 82 -7.48 1.83 6.87
CA LEU A 82 -6.39 1.20 6.12
C LEU A 82 -6.11 1.95 4.80
N ILE A 83 -7.16 2.29 4.04
CA ILE A 83 -7.02 3.03 2.78
C ILE A 83 -6.50 4.45 3.05
N GLU A 84 -7.05 5.16 4.03
CA GLU A 84 -6.58 6.49 4.43
C GLU A 84 -5.08 6.50 4.76
N MET A 85 -4.66 5.57 5.63
CA MET A 85 -3.26 5.42 6.03
C MET A 85 -2.36 5.10 4.84
N PHE A 86 -2.79 4.21 3.95
CA PHE A 86 -2.04 3.89 2.73
C PHE A 86 -1.89 5.11 1.83
N LEU A 87 -2.96 5.88 1.59
CA LEU A 87 -2.91 7.08 0.74
C LEU A 87 -2.07 8.21 1.36
N GLU A 88 -2.03 8.31 2.69
CA GLU A 88 -1.10 9.21 3.38
C GLU A 88 0.36 8.82 3.15
N ASP A 89 0.69 7.53 3.25
CA ASP A 89 2.03 7.03 2.98
C ASP A 89 2.40 7.16 1.50
N VAL A 90 1.44 7.00 0.57
CA VAL A 90 1.66 7.30 -0.86
C VAL A 90 2.08 8.77 -1.04
N ARG A 91 1.36 9.73 -0.44
CA ARG A 91 1.73 11.15 -0.53
C ARG A 91 3.11 11.43 0.06
N ARG A 92 3.49 10.75 1.15
CA ARG A 92 4.85 10.85 1.73
C ARG A 92 5.91 10.30 0.78
N VAL A 93 5.64 9.14 0.18
CA VAL A 93 6.53 8.51 -0.81
C VAL A 93 6.71 9.42 -2.02
N GLU A 94 5.63 9.97 -2.57
CA GLU A 94 5.69 10.92 -3.69
C GLU A 94 6.52 12.15 -3.33
N GLY A 95 6.34 12.71 -2.13
CA GLY A 95 7.17 13.83 -1.65
C GLY A 95 8.66 13.47 -1.49
N ILE A 96 9.00 12.21 -1.19
CA ILE A 96 10.39 11.73 -1.11
C ILE A 96 10.99 11.51 -2.50
N LEU A 97 10.21 10.98 -3.45
CA LEU A 97 10.69 10.61 -4.79
C LEU A 97 10.74 11.81 -5.75
N TYR A 98 9.79 12.73 -5.62
CA TYR A 98 9.55 13.80 -6.60
C TYR A 98 9.51 15.21 -6.01
N GLY A 99 9.60 15.34 -4.68
CA GLY A 99 9.72 16.67 -4.06
C GLY A 99 11.04 17.32 -4.46
N GLU A 100 11.00 18.59 -4.87
CA GLU A 100 12.19 19.40 -5.12
C GLU A 100 13.11 19.34 -3.88
N THR A 101 14.37 18.93 -4.07
CA THR A 101 15.42 19.29 -3.11
C THR A 101 15.61 20.80 -3.20
N GLU A 102 15.78 21.47 -2.07
CA GLU A 102 16.14 22.90 -2.01
C GLU A 102 17.49 23.24 -2.70
N GLU A 103 18.12 22.28 -3.39
CA GLU A 103 19.39 22.44 -4.11
C GLU A 103 19.25 22.92 -5.57
N ASP A 104 18.04 22.95 -6.15
CA ASP A 104 17.81 23.44 -7.53
C ASP A 104 17.40 24.93 -7.61
N LYS A 105 17.51 25.67 -6.49
CA LYS A 105 17.20 27.13 -6.43
C LYS A 105 18.45 28.04 -6.53
N SER A 106 19.58 27.56 -7.04
CA SER A 106 20.80 28.38 -7.20
C SER A 106 21.20 28.63 -8.64
#